data_AF-A0A1M4DX82-F1
#
_entry.id   AF-A0A1M4DX82-F1
#
_cell.length_a   1.000
_cell.length_b   1.000
_cell.length_c   1.000
_cell.angle_alpha   90.00
_cell.angle_beta   90.00
_cell.angle_gamma   90.00
#
_symmetry.space_group_name_H-M   'P 1'
#
loop_
_entity.id
_entity.type
_entity.pdbx_description
1 polymer ?
#
loop_
_entity_poly.entity_id
_entity_poly.type
_entity_poly.pdbx_seq_one_letter_code
_entity_poly.pdbx_strand_id
1 'polypeptide(L)'
;MARLLRHLDDELYVQGGLCIEGAVGYPDLRDEESEDDYYPAAIRLEAWDSEPPAPGPEWRAVGRPSCTAETGVIRMGVTDDSGRDFLIGPPFFEYGVIAYVGEPDAGRWLIRFWPIRDVFDPLVHLKPRAPLPEPRRVPVPVTTAGQWAAMRRGATTPLGWEAVLPGFFSDGTDPIAGALNPDHASTFRIPDDEVDLRGRSAGGTYRMWRWEWETADGRPHDGNLLTGRVVHLRDHHGHRLLASGIVTMLGVEGRHYLVRDAEPHEAARVLCAEETWPG
;
A
#
# COMPACT_ATOMS: atom_id res chain seq x y z
N MET A 1 -9.34 10.91 -19.96
CA MET A 1 -9.15 12.10 -19.10
C MET A 1 -8.64 11.59 -17.77
N ALA A 2 -7.59 12.21 -17.23
CA ALA A 2 -7.06 11.83 -15.93
C ALA A 2 -8.03 12.17 -14.81
N ARG A 3 -8.08 11.30 -13.80
CA ARG A 3 -9.04 11.36 -12.71
C ARG A 3 -8.32 11.32 -11.38
N LEU A 4 -8.63 12.29 -10.53
CA LEU A 4 -8.22 12.26 -9.12
C LEU A 4 -8.96 11.12 -8.41
N LEU A 5 -8.19 10.24 -7.77
CA LEU A 5 -8.67 9.12 -6.98
C LEU A 5 -8.84 9.50 -5.51
N ARG A 6 -7.82 10.16 -4.95
CA ARG A 6 -7.77 10.59 -3.54
C ARG A 6 -6.70 11.67 -3.32
N HIS A 7 -6.79 12.36 -2.20
CA HIS A 7 -5.82 13.38 -1.80
C HIS A 7 -5.50 13.30 -0.29
N LEU A 8 -4.41 13.96 0.13
CA LEU A 8 -3.90 14.06 1.50
C LEU A 8 -3.19 15.42 1.79
N ASP A 9 -3.83 16.44 2.36
CA ASP A 9 -3.31 17.75 2.85
C ASP A 9 -2.68 17.74 4.29
N ASP A 10 -1.52 17.11 4.47
CA ASP A 10 -0.82 17.06 5.77
C ASP A 10 -0.09 18.37 6.13
N GLU A 11 0.43 18.46 7.36
CA GLU A 11 1.35 19.53 7.77
C GLU A 11 2.63 18.91 8.35
N LEU A 12 3.80 19.28 7.81
CA LEU A 12 5.10 18.82 8.29
C LEU A 12 6.04 20.00 8.51
N TYR A 13 6.97 19.85 9.46
CA TYR A 13 8.03 20.82 9.66
C TYR A 13 9.26 20.44 8.83
N VAL A 14 9.45 21.12 7.70
CA VAL A 14 10.51 20.83 6.73
C VAL A 14 11.86 21.21 7.31
N GLN A 15 12.85 20.33 7.16
CA GLN A 15 14.25 20.57 7.53
C GLN A 15 15.15 20.19 6.34
N GLY A 16 15.49 21.16 5.49
CA GLY A 16 16.30 20.99 4.28
C GLY A 16 15.63 20.27 3.10
N GLY A 17 14.52 19.54 3.31
CA GLY A 17 13.74 18.92 2.24
C GLY A 17 12.67 17.94 2.73
N LEU A 18 11.86 17.46 1.79
CA LEU A 18 10.87 16.40 2.00
C LEU A 18 11.37 15.09 1.38
N CYS A 19 11.17 13.96 2.04
CA CYS A 19 11.44 12.63 1.50
C CYS A 19 10.15 11.83 1.33
N ILE A 20 10.21 10.77 0.53
CA ILE A 20 9.08 9.85 0.32
C ILE A 20 9.48 8.50 0.92
N GLU A 21 8.85 8.13 2.03
CA GLU A 21 8.99 6.82 2.64
C GLU A 21 8.02 5.81 2.00
N GLY A 22 8.40 4.53 1.98
CA GLY A 22 7.61 3.46 1.36
C GLY A 22 7.76 3.36 -0.17
N ALA A 23 8.62 4.19 -0.75
CA ALA A 23 9.01 4.12 -2.15
C ALA A 23 10.53 4.14 -2.32
N VAL A 24 11.01 3.52 -3.41
CA VAL A 24 12.44 3.52 -3.79
C VAL A 24 12.67 4.31 -5.06
N GLY A 25 13.90 4.82 -5.21
CA GLY A 25 14.34 5.53 -6.42
C GLY A 25 14.03 7.03 -6.45
N TYR A 26 13.62 7.61 -5.32
CA TYR A 26 13.22 9.00 -5.24
C TYR A 26 14.23 9.85 -4.44
N PRO A 27 14.78 10.95 -4.98
CA PRO A 27 15.64 11.88 -4.23
C PRO A 27 14.82 12.84 -3.36
N ASP A 28 15.41 13.40 -2.30
CA ASP A 28 14.76 14.43 -1.49
C ASP A 28 14.20 15.57 -2.36
N LEU A 29 12.93 15.94 -2.12
CA LEU A 29 12.31 17.14 -2.67
C LEU A 29 12.85 18.36 -1.95
N ARG A 30 13.41 19.30 -2.72
CA ARG A 30 13.91 20.57 -2.20
C ARG A 30 13.37 21.70 -3.03
N ASP A 31 13.08 22.81 -2.37
CA ASP A 31 12.85 24.07 -3.06
C ASP A 31 14.17 24.83 -3.12
N GLU A 32 14.84 24.80 -4.27
CA GLU A 32 16.12 25.49 -4.49
C GLU A 32 15.99 27.02 -4.44
N GLU A 33 14.77 27.57 -4.54
CA GLU A 33 14.51 29.01 -4.45
C GLU A 33 14.21 29.48 -3.03
N SER A 34 14.00 28.57 -2.09
CA SER A 34 13.77 28.93 -0.69
C SER A 34 15.10 29.21 0.01
N GLU A 35 15.20 30.36 0.67
CA GLU A 35 16.33 30.70 1.55
C GLU A 35 16.18 30.10 2.96
N ASP A 36 14.98 29.64 3.30
CA ASP A 36 14.64 29.08 4.61
C ASP A 36 14.75 27.55 4.61
N ASP A 37 15.76 27.02 5.30
CA ASP A 37 15.94 25.58 5.47
C ASP A 37 14.93 24.95 6.47
N TYR A 38 14.14 25.77 7.18
CA TYR A 38 13.25 25.36 8.26
C TYR A 38 11.91 26.10 8.24
N TYR A 39 10.82 25.40 7.89
CA TYR A 39 9.49 26.01 7.88
C TYR A 39 8.37 24.98 8.02
N PRO A 40 7.21 25.36 8.60
CA PRO A 40 6.00 24.54 8.52
C PRO A 40 5.47 24.54 7.08
N ALA A 41 5.26 23.35 6.53
CA ALA A 41 4.77 23.14 5.18
C ALA A 41 3.39 22.50 5.18
N ALA A 42 2.44 23.12 4.48
CA ALA A 42 1.15 22.52 4.16
C ALA A 42 1.30 21.67 2.89
N ILE A 43 1.20 20.35 3.03
CA ILE A 43 1.54 19.38 1.98
C ILE A 43 0.29 18.69 1.49
N ARG A 44 -0.08 18.90 0.23
CA ARG A 44 -1.15 18.18 -0.45
C ARG A 44 -0.59 17.06 -1.33
N LEU A 45 -0.92 15.82 -1.01
CA LEU A 45 -0.69 14.66 -1.87
C LEU A 45 -1.93 14.40 -2.71
N GLU A 46 -1.75 13.96 -3.94
CA GLU A 46 -2.84 13.54 -4.82
C GLU A 46 -2.45 12.27 -5.56
N ALA A 47 -3.34 11.27 -5.54
CA ALA A 47 -3.19 10.06 -6.34
C ALA A 47 -4.18 10.09 -7.51
N TRP A 48 -3.64 9.91 -8.71
CA TRP A 48 -4.37 9.98 -9.97
C TRP A 48 -4.34 8.64 -10.70
N ASP A 49 -5.36 8.38 -11.51
CA ASP A 49 -5.44 7.15 -12.31
C ASP A 49 -4.52 7.14 -13.55
N SER A 50 -4.01 8.31 -13.92
CA SER A 50 -3.15 8.58 -15.07
C SER A 50 -2.51 9.96 -14.89
N GLU A 51 -1.62 10.35 -15.80
CA GLU A 51 -0.87 11.60 -15.69
C GLU A 51 -1.80 12.81 -15.46
N PRO A 52 -1.63 13.54 -14.34
CA PRO A 52 -2.51 14.65 -13.99
C PRO A 52 -2.30 15.83 -14.94
N PRO A 53 -3.34 16.66 -15.16
CA PRO A 53 -3.16 17.93 -15.85
C PRO A 53 -2.22 18.85 -15.04
N ALA A 54 -1.63 19.84 -15.70
CA ALA A 54 -0.89 20.88 -15.01
C ALA A 54 -1.80 21.59 -13.99
N PRO A 55 -1.30 21.92 -12.79
CA PRO A 55 -2.03 22.76 -11.86
C PRO A 55 -2.19 24.19 -12.41
N GLY A 56 -2.90 25.04 -11.67
CA GLY A 56 -3.03 26.45 -12.02
C GLY A 56 -1.69 27.20 -12.00
N PRO A 57 -1.64 28.43 -12.54
CA PRO A 57 -0.42 29.22 -12.69
C PRO A 57 0.26 29.59 -11.37
N GLU A 58 -0.42 29.41 -10.24
CA GLU A 58 0.10 29.66 -8.88
C GLU A 58 1.09 28.58 -8.39
N TRP A 59 1.27 27.50 -9.15
CA TRP A 59 2.14 26.39 -8.80
C TRP A 59 3.37 26.32 -9.70
N ARG A 60 4.55 26.28 -9.09
CA ARG A 60 5.82 26.07 -9.78
C ARG A 60 6.28 24.63 -9.58
N ALA A 61 6.59 23.93 -10.67
CA ALA A 61 7.11 22.56 -10.59
C ALA A 61 8.56 22.58 -10.12
N VAL A 62 8.90 21.76 -9.13
CA VAL A 62 10.27 21.62 -8.59
C VAL A 62 10.93 20.30 -8.99
N GLY A 63 10.17 19.33 -9.50
CA GLY A 63 10.75 18.08 -10.00
C GLY A 63 9.74 17.18 -10.69
N ARG A 64 10.24 16.33 -11.60
CA ARG A 64 9.45 15.28 -12.27
C ARG A 64 10.14 13.89 -12.27
N PRO A 65 10.50 13.36 -11.12
CA PRO A 65 11.06 12.01 -10.99
C PRO A 65 9.99 10.90 -11.11
N SER A 66 10.45 9.66 -11.08
CA SER A 66 9.62 8.48 -10.81
C SER A 66 10.10 7.74 -9.57
N CYS A 67 9.22 6.96 -8.97
CA CYS A 67 9.55 6.04 -7.87
C CYS A 67 8.84 4.71 -8.05
N THR A 68 9.25 3.71 -7.27
CA THR A 68 8.53 2.43 -7.16
C THR A 68 8.05 2.25 -5.73
N ALA A 69 6.75 2.03 -5.54
CA ALA A 69 6.18 1.76 -4.22
C ALA A 69 5.98 0.25 -4.02
N GLU A 70 6.53 -0.29 -2.94
CA GLU A 70 6.47 -1.74 -2.67
C GLU A 70 5.05 -2.19 -2.35
N THR A 71 4.34 -1.43 -1.52
CA THR A 71 2.95 -1.74 -1.14
C THR A 71 1.91 -0.82 -1.78
N GLY A 72 2.37 0.22 -2.48
CA GLY A 72 1.50 1.29 -2.96
C GLY A 72 1.09 2.30 -1.87
N VAL A 73 1.50 2.08 -0.62
CA VAL A 73 1.34 3.02 0.50
C VAL A 73 2.67 3.74 0.74
N ILE A 74 2.62 5.06 0.87
CA ILE A 74 3.78 5.92 1.15
C ILE A 74 3.50 6.81 2.36
N ARG A 75 4.56 7.43 2.89
CA ARG A 75 4.47 8.58 3.80
C ARG A 75 5.36 9.70 3.27
N MET A 76 4.94 10.95 3.45
CA MET A 76 5.87 12.06 3.34
C MET A 76 6.69 12.15 4.62
N GLY A 77 7.98 12.34 4.50
CA GLY A 77 8.87 12.45 5.65
C GLY A 77 9.78 13.65 5.58
N VAL A 78 10.42 13.89 6.72
CA VAL A 78 11.59 14.74 6.94
C VAL A 78 12.58 13.92 7.79
N THR A 79 13.80 14.42 8.02
CA THR A 79 14.88 13.66 8.67
C THR A 79 14.47 12.94 9.98
N ASP A 80 13.58 13.55 10.78
CA ASP A 80 13.19 13.05 12.11
C ASP A 80 11.66 12.94 12.32
N ASP A 81 10.85 13.10 11.27
CA ASP A 81 9.39 13.04 11.37
C ASP A 81 8.75 12.53 10.07
N SER A 82 7.58 11.93 10.18
CA SER A 82 6.85 11.39 9.03
C SER A 82 5.36 11.69 9.15
N GLY A 83 4.78 12.14 8.05
CA GLY A 83 3.35 12.32 7.91
C GLY A 83 2.57 11.01 7.85
N ARG A 84 1.29 11.13 7.54
CA ARG A 84 0.35 10.01 7.50
C ARG A 84 0.55 9.10 6.29
N ASP A 85 0.16 7.83 6.47
CA ASP A 85 0.11 6.86 5.39
C ASP A 85 -0.85 7.33 4.27
N PHE A 86 -0.41 7.16 3.02
CA PHE A 86 -1.15 7.55 1.83
C PHE A 86 -1.05 6.50 0.73
N LEU A 87 -2.19 5.99 0.27
CA LEU A 87 -2.26 4.98 -0.78
C LEU A 87 -2.23 5.64 -2.17
N ILE A 88 -1.10 5.54 -2.88
CA ILE A 88 -0.94 6.10 -4.22
C ILE A 88 -1.42 5.16 -5.34
N GLY A 89 -1.58 3.86 -5.06
CA GLY A 89 -2.09 2.91 -6.04
C GLY A 89 -1.66 1.46 -5.75
N PRO A 90 -1.51 0.61 -6.79
CA PRO A 90 -1.04 -0.76 -6.65
C PRO A 90 0.39 -0.91 -6.10
N PRO A 91 0.69 -2.00 -5.38
CA PRO A 91 2.07 -2.40 -5.07
C PRO A 91 2.88 -2.69 -6.34
N PHE A 92 4.19 -2.53 -6.28
CA PHE A 92 5.15 -2.87 -7.35
C PHE A 92 4.82 -2.24 -8.72
N PHE A 93 4.41 -0.98 -8.68
CA PHE A 93 4.28 -0.13 -9.86
C PHE A 93 5.34 0.96 -9.81
N GLU A 94 5.84 1.32 -11.00
CA GLU A 94 6.53 2.59 -11.19
C GLU A 94 5.49 3.70 -11.24
N TYR A 95 5.70 4.76 -10.47
CA TYR A 95 4.86 5.93 -10.37
C TYR A 95 5.59 7.14 -10.91
N GLY A 96 4.90 7.91 -11.75
CA GLY A 96 5.30 9.27 -12.04
C GLY A 96 4.97 10.15 -10.86
N VAL A 97 5.85 11.10 -10.57
CA VAL A 97 5.66 12.07 -9.50
C VAL A 97 5.95 13.45 -10.04
N ILE A 98 5.09 14.42 -9.72
CA ILE A 98 5.42 15.84 -9.89
C ILE A 98 5.20 16.53 -8.56
N ALA A 99 6.23 17.20 -8.08
CA ALA A 99 6.13 18.09 -6.93
C ALA A 99 6.05 19.54 -7.40
N TYR A 100 5.17 20.29 -6.76
CA TYR A 100 4.96 21.71 -6.99
C TYR A 100 5.05 22.45 -5.67
N VAL A 101 5.58 23.66 -5.72
CA VAL A 101 5.55 24.62 -4.63
C VAL A 101 4.62 25.76 -5.01
N GLY A 102 3.81 26.22 -4.05
CA GLY A 102 2.94 27.38 -4.20
C GLY A 102 3.72 28.69 -4.15
N GLU A 103 3.03 29.81 -3.88
CA GLU A 103 3.69 31.11 -3.74
C GLU A 103 4.83 31.07 -2.69
N PRO A 104 5.98 31.72 -2.95
CA PRO A 104 7.24 31.57 -2.19
C PRO A 104 7.21 31.76 -0.67
N ASP A 105 6.13 32.28 -0.08
CA ASP A 105 6.03 32.52 1.36
C ASP A 105 4.95 31.64 2.05
N ALA A 106 4.22 30.84 1.28
CA ALA A 106 3.07 30.10 1.79
C ALA A 106 3.44 28.72 2.37
N GLY A 107 4.66 28.22 2.14
CA GLY A 107 5.06 26.87 2.56
C GLY A 107 4.18 25.76 1.98
N ARG A 108 3.55 25.97 0.82
CA ARG A 108 2.56 25.04 0.25
C ARG A 108 3.20 24.10 -0.75
N TRP A 109 3.02 22.81 -0.52
CA TRP A 109 3.49 21.75 -1.42
C TRP A 109 2.30 21.00 -2.01
N LEU A 110 2.40 20.67 -3.31
CA LEU A 110 1.46 19.78 -3.99
C LEU A 110 2.27 18.68 -4.67
N ILE A 111 2.01 17.43 -4.32
CA ILE A 111 2.74 16.28 -4.83
C ILE A 111 1.72 15.33 -5.46
N ARG A 112 1.86 15.10 -6.77
CA ARG A 112 0.93 14.29 -7.54
C ARG A 112 1.59 12.99 -7.99
N PHE A 113 0.89 11.89 -7.78
CA PHE A 113 1.32 10.54 -8.15
C PHE A 113 0.37 9.94 -9.19
N TRP A 114 0.91 9.22 -10.17
CA TRP A 114 0.13 8.38 -11.08
C TRP A 114 0.91 7.15 -11.51
N PRO A 115 0.26 5.99 -11.72
CA PRO A 115 0.94 4.79 -12.15
C PRO A 115 1.43 4.94 -13.60
N ILE A 116 2.66 4.53 -13.86
CA ILE A 116 3.26 4.46 -15.21
C ILE A 116 3.15 3.04 -15.74
N ARG A 117 3.66 2.05 -15.00
CA ARG A 117 3.68 0.64 -15.41
C ARG A 117 3.91 -0.32 -14.25
N ASP A 118 3.50 -1.56 -14.45
CA ASP A 118 3.80 -2.68 -13.58
C ASP A 118 5.32 -3.01 -13.67
N VAL A 119 5.98 -3.08 -12.51
CA VAL A 119 7.42 -3.42 -12.41
C VAL A 119 7.67 -4.62 -11.51
N PHE A 120 6.63 -5.41 -11.23
CA PHE A 120 6.76 -6.62 -10.42
C PHE A 120 7.80 -7.59 -11.01
N ASP A 121 8.84 -7.87 -10.22
CA ASP A 121 9.84 -8.91 -10.50
C ASP A 121 9.85 -9.96 -9.37
N PRO A 122 9.43 -11.21 -9.63
CA PRO A 122 9.44 -12.26 -8.61
C PRO A 122 10.85 -12.64 -8.15
N LEU A 123 11.91 -12.27 -8.87
CA LEU A 123 13.29 -12.50 -8.42
C LEU A 123 13.73 -11.53 -7.31
N VAL A 124 13.06 -10.37 -7.23
CA VAL A 124 13.31 -9.37 -6.21
C VAL A 124 12.28 -9.51 -5.10
N HIS A 125 11.01 -9.64 -5.46
CA HIS A 125 9.90 -9.66 -4.52
C HIS A 125 9.71 -11.04 -3.88
N LEU A 126 9.49 -11.05 -2.56
CA LEU A 126 9.34 -12.27 -1.75
C LEU A 126 10.53 -13.24 -1.86
N LYS A 127 11.69 -12.76 -2.30
CA LYS A 127 12.94 -13.54 -2.30
C LYS A 127 13.21 -14.10 -0.89
N PRO A 128 13.41 -15.42 -0.75
CA PRO A 128 13.70 -16.02 0.55
C PRO A 128 14.92 -15.40 1.21
N ARG A 129 14.92 -15.36 2.55
CA ARG A 129 16.17 -15.13 3.30
C ARG A 129 17.04 -16.38 3.14
N ALA A 130 18.35 -16.19 3.00
CA ALA A 130 19.31 -17.26 2.71
C ALA A 130 19.14 -18.50 3.61
N PRO A 131 19.39 -19.72 3.11
CA PRO A 131 19.98 -20.06 1.82
C PRO A 131 19.02 -19.88 0.63
N LEU A 132 19.54 -19.38 -0.50
CA LEU A 132 18.74 -19.10 -1.69
C LEU A 132 18.66 -20.36 -2.57
N PRO A 133 17.47 -20.95 -2.79
CA PRO A 133 17.31 -21.96 -3.84
C PRO A 133 17.57 -21.33 -5.21
N GLU A 134 17.88 -22.14 -6.23
CA GLU A 134 18.01 -21.62 -7.59
C GLU A 134 16.64 -21.16 -8.11
N PRO A 135 16.50 -19.91 -8.59
CA PRO A 135 15.22 -19.41 -9.05
C PRO A 135 14.76 -20.12 -10.33
N ARG A 136 13.49 -20.48 -10.39
CA ARG A 136 12.84 -21.00 -11.60
C ARG A 136 12.33 -19.86 -12.47
N ARG A 137 12.36 -20.07 -13.79
CA ARG A 137 11.75 -19.13 -14.73
C ARG A 137 10.26 -19.39 -14.81
N VAL A 138 9.47 -18.43 -14.33
CA VAL A 138 8.01 -18.48 -14.32
C VAL A 138 7.47 -17.31 -15.15
N PRO A 139 6.39 -17.50 -15.95
CA PRO A 139 5.73 -16.39 -16.61
C PRO A 139 5.22 -15.35 -15.59
N VAL A 140 5.71 -14.12 -15.70
CA VAL A 140 5.35 -13.04 -14.77
C VAL A 140 3.96 -12.48 -15.14
N PRO A 141 3.00 -12.43 -14.19
CA PRO A 141 1.70 -11.83 -14.44
C PRO A 141 1.87 -10.31 -14.59
N VAL A 142 1.56 -9.79 -15.79
CA VAL A 142 1.53 -8.35 -16.05
C VAL A 142 0.13 -7.83 -15.81
N THR A 143 0.02 -6.79 -14.98
CA THR A 143 -1.26 -6.16 -14.65
C THR A 143 -1.31 -4.72 -15.15
N THR A 144 -2.51 -4.19 -15.34
CA THR A 144 -2.73 -2.74 -15.50
C THR A 144 -3.21 -2.17 -14.17
N ALA A 145 -2.86 -0.92 -13.88
CA ALA A 145 -3.22 -0.31 -12.60
C ALA A 145 -4.72 -0.39 -12.32
N GLY A 146 -5.57 -0.15 -13.32
CA GLY A 146 -7.04 -0.19 -13.17
C GLY A 146 -7.63 -1.55 -12.78
N GLN A 147 -6.86 -2.64 -12.83
CA GLN A 147 -7.32 -3.94 -12.32
C GLN A 147 -7.36 -4.00 -10.78
N TRP A 148 -6.55 -3.17 -10.12
CA TRP A 148 -6.34 -3.23 -8.67
C TRP A 148 -7.42 -2.51 -7.88
N ALA A 149 -7.76 -3.09 -6.72
CA ALA A 149 -8.63 -2.47 -5.72
C ALA A 149 -8.18 -1.03 -5.40
N ALA A 150 -6.88 -0.82 -5.22
CA ALA A 150 -6.27 0.48 -4.93
C ALA A 150 -6.53 1.56 -6.00
N MET A 151 -7.04 1.21 -7.19
CA MET A 151 -7.37 2.16 -8.26
C MET A 151 -8.88 2.40 -8.43
N ARG A 152 -9.72 1.65 -7.71
CA ARG A 152 -11.17 1.86 -7.73
C ARG A 152 -11.53 3.03 -6.82
N ARG A 153 -12.62 3.73 -7.16
CA ARG A 153 -13.24 4.66 -6.21
C ARG A 153 -14.02 3.83 -5.20
N GLY A 154 -13.84 4.12 -3.92
CA GLY A 154 -14.76 3.59 -2.90
C GLY A 154 -16.20 3.96 -3.24
N ALA A 155 -17.15 3.13 -2.83
CA ALA A 155 -18.58 3.39 -3.00
C ALA A 155 -19.03 4.67 -2.26
N THR A 156 -18.23 5.15 -1.32
CA THR A 156 -18.36 6.45 -0.68
C THR A 156 -17.53 7.49 -1.44
N THR A 157 -18.23 8.54 -1.89
CA THR A 157 -17.81 9.87 -2.42
C THR A 157 -16.42 10.33 -1.97
N PRO A 158 -15.71 11.22 -2.73
CA PRO A 158 -14.31 11.54 -2.46
C PRO A 158 -14.22 12.18 -1.07
N LEU A 159 -13.89 11.36 -0.07
CA LEU A 159 -13.56 11.83 1.25
C LEU A 159 -12.32 12.68 1.03
N GLY A 160 -12.49 13.99 1.18
CA GLY A 160 -11.46 14.75 1.83
C GLY A 160 -11.07 13.94 3.04
N TRP A 161 -9.86 13.41 3.00
CA TRP A 161 -9.12 12.80 4.09
C TRP A 161 -8.88 13.81 5.26
N GLU A 162 -9.69 14.88 5.32
CA GLU A 162 -9.57 16.04 6.17
C GLU A 162 -9.31 15.62 7.61
N ALA A 163 -8.38 16.35 8.23
CA ALA A 163 -7.90 16.15 9.58
C ALA A 163 -8.99 15.68 10.54
N VAL A 164 -8.97 14.38 10.86
CA VAL A 164 -9.63 13.88 12.05
C VAL A 164 -8.87 14.47 13.22
N LEU A 165 -9.40 15.56 13.79
CA LEU A 165 -9.04 15.98 15.13
C LEU A 165 -9.11 14.74 16.04
N PRO A 166 -8.14 14.50 16.93
CA PRO A 166 -8.17 13.36 17.81
C PRO A 166 -9.40 13.47 18.72
N GLY A 167 -10.46 12.71 18.42
CA GLY A 167 -11.64 12.61 19.29
C GLY A 167 -13.03 12.72 18.64
N PHE A 168 -13.18 12.92 17.32
CA PHE A 168 -14.51 12.89 16.68
C PHE A 168 -14.65 11.69 15.72
N PHE A 169 -15.56 10.78 16.07
CA PHE A 169 -15.83 9.53 15.35
C PHE A 169 -16.42 9.80 13.95
N SER A 170 -15.55 9.90 12.94
CA SER A 170 -15.78 9.13 11.71
C SER A 170 -15.76 7.65 12.08
N ASP A 171 -16.41 6.78 11.31
CA ASP A 171 -16.73 5.36 11.60
C ASP A 171 -15.50 4.43 11.74
N GLY A 172 -14.54 4.79 12.60
CA GLY A 172 -13.40 3.99 13.10
C GLY A 172 -12.46 3.39 12.05
N THR A 173 -12.71 3.62 10.76
CA THR A 173 -12.11 2.87 9.67
C THR A 173 -10.90 3.62 9.16
N ASP A 174 -9.76 2.96 9.27
CA ASP A 174 -8.50 3.38 8.67
C ASP A 174 -8.73 3.71 7.18
N PRO A 175 -8.46 4.94 6.72
CA PRO A 175 -8.70 5.35 5.34
C PRO A 175 -7.92 4.49 4.33
N ILE A 176 -6.77 3.95 4.72
CA ILE A 176 -5.99 3.02 3.90
C ILE A 176 -6.73 1.70 3.75
N ALA A 177 -7.26 1.14 4.84
CA ALA A 177 -8.02 -0.10 4.80
C ALA A 177 -9.27 0.02 3.90
N GLY A 178 -9.98 1.15 3.98
CA GLY A 178 -11.12 1.44 3.09
C GLY A 178 -10.72 1.54 1.62
N ALA A 179 -9.60 2.20 1.32
CA ALA A 179 -9.11 2.36 -0.05
C ALA A 179 -8.52 1.06 -0.64
N LEU A 180 -8.01 0.16 0.20
CA LEU A 180 -7.55 -1.18 -0.17
C LEU A 180 -8.68 -2.22 -0.27
N ASN A 181 -9.88 -1.89 0.23
CA ASN A 181 -11.07 -2.73 0.18
C ASN A 181 -12.32 -1.94 -0.29
N PRO A 182 -12.29 -1.36 -1.50
CA PRO A 182 -13.32 -0.44 -1.99
C PRO A 182 -14.69 -1.11 -2.20
N ASP A 183 -14.70 -2.43 -2.39
CA ASP A 183 -15.92 -3.23 -2.61
C ASP A 183 -16.42 -3.89 -1.32
N HIS A 184 -15.83 -3.56 -0.16
CA HIS A 184 -16.19 -4.08 1.15
C HIS A 184 -16.22 -5.62 1.21
N ALA A 185 -15.21 -6.27 0.62
CA ALA A 185 -15.01 -7.70 0.78
C ALA A 185 -14.86 -8.06 2.27
N SER A 186 -15.24 -9.29 2.63
CA SER A 186 -15.13 -9.80 4.00
C SER A 186 -13.71 -9.64 4.52
N THR A 187 -13.58 -9.05 5.71
CA THR A 187 -12.31 -8.86 6.40
C THR A 187 -12.24 -9.73 7.64
N PHE A 188 -11.03 -10.05 8.05
CA PHE A 188 -10.78 -10.85 9.25
C PHE A 188 -9.46 -10.45 9.88
N ARG A 189 -9.33 -10.82 11.16
CA ARG A 189 -8.19 -10.48 12.00
C ARG A 189 -7.27 -11.68 12.16
N ILE A 190 -5.97 -11.43 12.07
CA ILE A 190 -4.93 -12.44 12.33
C ILE A 190 -4.06 -11.93 13.49
N PRO A 191 -3.90 -12.71 14.58
CA PRO A 191 -3.04 -12.34 15.69
C PRO A 191 -1.58 -12.16 15.27
N ASP A 192 -0.87 -11.22 15.91
CA ASP A 192 0.54 -10.93 15.64
C ASP A 192 1.51 -12.04 16.08
N ASP A 193 1.09 -12.88 17.02
CA ASP A 193 1.87 -14.00 17.56
C ASP A 193 1.72 -15.29 16.74
N GLU A 194 0.73 -15.36 15.84
CA GLU A 194 0.50 -16.53 14.97
C GLU A 194 1.31 -16.49 13.66
N VAL A 195 1.83 -15.32 13.25
CA VAL A 195 2.52 -15.14 11.96
C VAL A 195 3.73 -14.19 12.07
N ASP A 196 4.87 -14.54 11.46
CA ASP A 196 5.99 -13.60 11.31
C ASP A 196 5.72 -12.59 10.18
N LEU A 197 4.93 -11.57 10.51
CA LEU A 197 4.64 -10.43 9.63
C LEU A 197 5.48 -9.20 10.00
N ARG A 198 6.60 -9.39 10.71
CA ARG A 198 7.51 -8.29 11.04
C ARG A 198 8.07 -7.70 9.75
N GLY A 199 7.87 -6.40 9.56
CA GLY A 199 8.26 -5.69 8.35
C GLY A 199 7.28 -5.81 7.18
N ARG A 200 6.07 -6.34 7.40
CA ARG A 200 4.97 -6.28 6.42
C ARG A 200 4.11 -5.05 6.71
N SER A 201 3.67 -4.38 5.65
CA SER A 201 2.85 -3.17 5.73
C SER A 201 1.56 -3.31 4.93
N ALA A 202 0.61 -2.40 5.21
CA ALA A 202 -0.64 -2.26 4.48
C ALA A 202 -0.40 -2.09 2.98
N GLY A 203 -1.29 -2.66 2.17
CA GLY A 203 -1.21 -2.69 0.71
C GLY A 203 -0.41 -3.86 0.15
N GLY A 204 0.37 -4.56 0.99
CA GLY A 204 1.07 -5.77 0.58
C GLY A 204 0.19 -7.02 0.61
N THR A 205 0.51 -7.96 -0.29
CA THR A 205 -0.17 -9.26 -0.40
C THR A 205 0.79 -10.39 0.00
N TYR A 206 0.31 -11.30 0.86
CA TYR A 206 1.15 -12.31 1.50
C TYR A 206 0.42 -13.65 1.64
N ARG A 207 1.18 -14.76 1.64
CA ARG A 207 0.67 -16.04 2.16
C ARG A 207 0.70 -16.01 3.68
N MET A 208 -0.45 -16.24 4.29
CA MET A 208 -0.64 -16.29 5.74
C MET A 208 -1.20 -17.63 6.18
N TRP A 209 -0.88 -18.02 7.40
CA TRP A 209 -1.22 -19.32 7.98
C TRP A 209 -2.02 -19.06 9.24
N ARG A 210 -3.00 -19.92 9.53
CA ARG A 210 -3.74 -19.89 10.79
C ARG A 210 -4.23 -21.27 11.16
N TRP A 211 -4.42 -21.47 12.46
CA TRP A 211 -5.12 -22.66 12.94
C TRP A 211 -6.62 -22.44 12.91
N GLU A 212 -7.34 -23.42 12.38
CA GLU A 212 -8.79 -23.37 12.22
C GLU A 212 -9.42 -24.64 12.79
N TRP A 213 -10.71 -24.58 13.14
CA TRP A 213 -11.49 -25.76 13.47
C TRP A 213 -11.88 -26.51 12.20
N GLU A 214 -11.77 -27.84 12.23
CA GLU A 214 -12.23 -28.69 11.12
C GLU A 214 -13.76 -28.66 11.04
N THR A 215 -14.28 -28.28 9.88
CA THR A 215 -15.70 -28.25 9.57
C THR A 215 -16.08 -29.41 8.65
N ALA A 216 -17.37 -29.79 8.67
CA ALA A 216 -17.86 -30.92 7.88
C ALA A 216 -17.72 -30.71 6.36
N ASP A 217 -17.78 -29.46 5.89
CA ASP A 217 -17.62 -29.10 4.48
C ASP A 217 -16.18 -28.75 4.10
N GLY A 218 -15.25 -28.82 5.06
CA GLY A 218 -13.84 -28.47 4.89
C GLY A 218 -13.58 -26.98 4.66
N ARG A 219 -14.60 -26.12 4.83
CA ARG A 219 -14.50 -24.68 4.68
C ARG A 219 -14.30 -23.97 6.02
N PRO A 220 -13.54 -22.88 6.05
CA PRO A 220 -13.37 -22.10 7.27
C PRO A 220 -14.71 -21.61 7.82
N HIS A 221 -14.88 -21.67 9.13
CA HIS A 221 -16.13 -21.27 9.79
C HIS A 221 -16.52 -19.81 9.52
N ASP A 222 -15.52 -18.94 9.40
CA ASP A 222 -15.69 -17.51 9.11
C ASP A 222 -15.77 -17.21 7.60
N GLY A 223 -15.66 -18.23 6.74
CA GLY A 223 -15.73 -18.08 5.29
C GLY A 223 -14.54 -17.36 4.64
N ASN A 224 -13.42 -17.19 5.37
CA ASN A 224 -12.25 -16.43 4.90
C ASN A 224 -11.02 -17.33 4.70
N LEU A 225 -9.91 -16.77 4.17
CA LEU A 225 -8.67 -17.50 3.87
C LEU A 225 -8.92 -18.61 2.82
N LEU A 226 -9.62 -18.21 1.76
CA LEU A 226 -10.03 -19.07 0.65
C LEU A 226 -9.09 -18.95 -0.55
N THR A 227 -8.53 -17.77 -0.79
CA THR A 227 -7.68 -17.53 -1.96
C THR A 227 -6.35 -18.27 -1.81
N GLY A 228 -5.97 -19.08 -2.79
CA GLY A 228 -4.71 -19.84 -2.78
C GLY A 228 -4.59 -20.80 -1.58
N ARG A 229 -5.71 -21.29 -1.06
CA ARG A 229 -5.77 -22.08 0.18
C ARG A 229 -5.03 -23.42 0.06
N VAL A 230 -4.23 -23.75 1.08
CA VAL A 230 -3.54 -25.04 1.24
C VAL A 230 -3.70 -25.51 2.70
N VAL A 231 -4.10 -26.76 2.90
CA VAL A 231 -4.12 -27.41 4.22
C VAL A 231 -2.81 -28.15 4.43
N HIS A 232 -2.05 -27.76 5.44
CA HIS A 232 -0.70 -28.28 5.72
C HIS A 232 -0.73 -29.44 6.70
N LEU A 233 -1.55 -29.32 7.75
CA LEU A 233 -1.62 -30.30 8.83
C LEU A 233 -3.06 -30.45 9.32
N ARG A 234 -3.42 -31.67 9.70
CA ARG A 234 -4.68 -31.99 10.40
C ARG A 234 -4.35 -32.59 11.77
N ASP A 235 -4.87 -31.96 12.81
CA ASP A 235 -4.90 -32.49 14.16
C ASP A 235 -6.28 -33.11 14.42
N HIS A 236 -6.37 -34.42 14.17
CA HIS A 236 -7.60 -35.17 14.39
C HIS A 236 -8.03 -35.26 15.86
N HIS A 237 -7.09 -35.13 16.80
CA HIS A 237 -7.40 -35.22 18.23
C HIS A 237 -7.97 -33.89 18.74
N GLY A 238 -7.43 -32.78 18.25
CA GLY A 238 -7.91 -31.44 18.55
C GLY A 238 -9.05 -30.96 17.65
N HIS A 239 -9.44 -31.71 16.61
CA HIS A 239 -10.36 -31.25 15.56
C HIS A 239 -9.95 -29.92 14.93
N ARG A 240 -8.63 -29.73 14.74
CA ARG A 240 -8.06 -28.50 14.17
C ARG A 240 -7.26 -28.82 12.92
N LEU A 241 -7.13 -27.83 12.06
CA LEU A 241 -6.24 -27.89 10.90
C LEU A 241 -5.40 -26.63 10.83
N LEU A 242 -4.18 -26.78 10.32
CA LEU A 242 -3.31 -25.66 9.96
C LEU A 242 -3.48 -25.43 8.46
N ALA A 243 -4.04 -24.30 8.09
CA ALA A 243 -4.19 -23.89 6.69
C ALA A 243 -3.40 -22.62 6.42
N SER A 244 -3.05 -22.43 5.15
CA SER A 244 -2.59 -21.14 4.63
C SER A 244 -3.48 -20.67 3.50
N GLY A 245 -3.49 -19.37 3.26
CA GLY A 245 -4.11 -18.72 2.10
C GLY A 245 -3.40 -17.40 1.81
N ILE A 246 -3.76 -16.76 0.71
CA ILE A 246 -3.16 -15.52 0.24
C ILE A 246 -4.11 -14.36 0.55
N VAL A 247 -3.60 -13.37 1.26
CA VAL A 247 -4.38 -12.24 1.78
C VAL A 247 -3.69 -10.93 1.47
N THR A 248 -4.47 -9.85 1.41
CA THR A 248 -3.97 -8.49 1.31
C THR A 248 -4.14 -7.81 2.66
N MET A 249 -3.04 -7.24 3.18
CA MET A 249 -3.02 -6.52 4.45
C MET A 249 -3.63 -5.14 4.29
N LEU A 250 -4.64 -4.84 5.11
CA LEU A 250 -5.36 -3.58 5.09
C LEU A 250 -4.82 -2.60 6.13
N GLY A 251 -4.28 -3.11 7.25
CA GLY A 251 -3.74 -2.30 8.33
C GLY A 251 -3.42 -3.14 9.57
N VAL A 252 -3.06 -2.46 10.66
CA VAL A 252 -2.79 -3.07 11.97
C VAL A 252 -3.72 -2.44 13.00
N GLU A 253 -4.45 -3.27 13.74
CA GLU A 253 -5.36 -2.85 14.81
C GLU A 253 -4.93 -3.49 16.14
N GLY A 254 -4.20 -2.73 16.94
CA GLY A 254 -3.60 -3.24 18.18
C GLY A 254 -2.58 -4.35 17.89
N ARG A 255 -2.91 -5.59 18.31
CA ARG A 255 -2.09 -6.81 18.08
C ARG A 255 -2.62 -7.70 16.96
N HIS A 256 -3.47 -7.16 16.10
CA HIS A 256 -4.04 -7.92 15.00
C HIS A 256 -3.77 -7.25 13.68
N TYR A 257 -3.46 -8.06 12.68
CA TYR A 257 -3.46 -7.63 11.29
C TYR A 257 -4.90 -7.69 10.77
N LEU A 258 -5.37 -6.59 10.19
CA LEU A 258 -6.63 -6.56 9.45
C LEU A 258 -6.34 -6.96 8.01
N VAL A 259 -6.98 -8.02 7.53
CA VAL A 259 -6.75 -8.55 6.19
C VAL A 259 -8.06 -8.86 5.47
N ARG A 260 -7.97 -9.02 4.15
CA ARG A 260 -9.00 -9.66 3.32
C ARG A 260 -8.38 -10.73 2.43
N ASP A 261 -9.19 -11.64 1.93
CA ASP A 261 -8.75 -12.53 0.85
C ASP A 261 -8.21 -11.70 -0.33
N ALA A 262 -7.08 -12.15 -0.89
CA ALA A 262 -6.45 -11.46 -2.01
C ALA A 262 -7.32 -11.58 -3.27
N GLU A 263 -7.35 -10.53 -4.07
CA GLU A 263 -7.96 -10.54 -5.40
C GLU A 263 -7.13 -11.41 -6.37
N PRO A 264 -7.69 -11.86 -7.51
CA PRO A 264 -7.00 -12.80 -8.40
C PRO A 264 -5.61 -12.35 -8.86
N HIS A 265 -5.42 -11.06 -9.16
CA HIS A 265 -4.14 -10.52 -9.61
C HIS A 265 -3.14 -10.31 -8.47
N GLU A 266 -3.62 -9.97 -7.27
CA GLU A 266 -2.84 -9.92 -6.04
C GLU A 266 -2.27 -11.31 -5.73
N ALA A 267 -3.14 -12.33 -5.76
CA ALA A 267 -2.78 -13.72 -5.51
C ALA A 267 -1.83 -14.29 -6.57
N ALA A 268 -2.04 -13.95 -7.85
CA ALA A 268 -1.18 -14.39 -8.94
C ALA A 268 0.28 -13.98 -8.73
N ARG A 269 0.55 -12.80 -8.16
CA ARG A 269 1.92 -12.36 -7.86
C ARG A 269 2.59 -13.17 -6.76
N VAL A 270 1.86 -13.48 -5.70
CA VAL A 270 2.38 -14.33 -4.61
C VAL A 270 2.66 -15.74 -5.13
N LEU A 271 1.74 -16.33 -5.89
CA LEU A 271 1.92 -17.65 -6.50
C LEU A 271 3.11 -17.67 -7.48
N CYS A 272 3.26 -16.64 -8.31
CA CYS A 272 4.40 -16.50 -9.22
C CYS A 272 5.73 -16.44 -8.45
N ALA A 273 5.80 -15.71 -7.34
CA ALA A 273 6.99 -15.63 -6.51
C ALA A 273 7.30 -16.97 -5.81
N GLU A 274 6.28 -17.66 -5.31
CA GLU A 274 6.43 -19.00 -4.71
C GLU A 274 6.90 -20.05 -5.71
N GLU A 275 6.42 -20.00 -6.96
CA GLU A 275 6.88 -20.89 -8.02
C GLU A 275 8.31 -20.55 -8.47
N THR A 276 8.67 -19.27 -8.45
CA THR A 276 10.03 -18.78 -8.76
C THR A 276 11.02 -19.25 -7.70
N TRP A 277 10.64 -19.22 -6.42
CA TRP A 277 11.49 -19.61 -5.29
C TRP A 277 10.94 -20.87 -4.60
N PRO A 278 11.15 -22.06 -5.17
CA PRO A 278 10.67 -23.30 -4.56
C PRO A 278 11.38 -23.52 -3.21
N GLY A 279 10.58 -23.60 -2.15
CA GLY A 279 11.03 -24.01 -0.81
C GLY A 279 11.28 -25.50 -0.67
#